data_AF-A0A9P6CF26-F1
#
_entry.id   AF-A0A9P6CF26-F1
#
_cell.length_a   1.000
_cell.length_b   1.000
_cell.length_c   1.000
_cell.angle_alpha   90.00
_cell.angle_beta   90.00
_cell.angle_gamma   90.00
#
_symmetry.space_group_name_H-M   'P 1'
#
loop_
_entity.id
_entity.type
_entity.pdbx_description
1 polymer ?
#
loop_
_entity_poly.entity_id
_entity_poly.type
_entity_poly.pdbx_seq_one_letter_code
_entity_poly.pdbx_strand_id
1 'polypeptide(L)'
;MPLSLRPCKSNPLLPYICCLLILLLVPTVAGDKFNVCLNNFRDGQYGPLGGTDNHGRPVSNITNATAITYDLCVRACGSDPEGFRWPVFSQQFSSWLLPWLALVSQLPFGSQDKLDNLVSMLLTLGSPTLAAYSLALTALNGRWIAQLFASHTYPNAKNALKVLSSLQQSPLSVTSSDGLLASLIILPQNDDWWSELLIWLDYTHTWSIAAVTSISWVVIAYIFTVINSFAGDITESINANGEGVGSLWLWLLPIVTGWLQISPKCESTRLRDAIKRANEISFVATDHDGPVLTYSRSGQHAISLYNSAWEDPVRRDELCTAPIYNYSRFLPWVQAVEKVSEVFRIASIRAQHHQSVDPEVDWEKQGKLSGPLAPNRVGTLRQVKAYCESLDDEEAPRQTQSRWGRNIWSRVFLASLLALLLQWGTTGAAIIVVWFTPTSGLGCRSGAYILYGCLSTVVWILLVFSSFLSHYSSTASKKSLPVGVAGCVSIILRRVGKCIALVNAIWIVMICVFQFSNFFNRCYCNSSVLGWGSRAFNVIDLVDTDTRHMRAAWIGGVALAAGTAAIFTALINLFINPQFTPDE
;
A
#
# COMPACT_ATOMS: atom_id res chain seq x y z
N MET A 1 -17.90 -35.77 19.89
CA MET A 1 -17.52 -34.51 20.57
C MET A 1 -16.76 -33.64 19.57
N PRO A 2 -17.26 -32.47 19.16
CA PRO A 2 -16.45 -31.56 18.35
C PRO A 2 -15.41 -30.92 19.29
N LEU A 3 -14.12 -31.04 18.95
CA LEU A 3 -13.07 -30.28 19.62
C LEU A 3 -13.36 -28.78 19.42
N SER A 4 -13.87 -28.15 20.47
CA SER A 4 -13.91 -26.70 20.61
C SER A 4 -12.48 -26.21 20.78
N LEU A 5 -11.81 -25.93 19.66
CA LEU A 5 -10.55 -25.19 19.66
C LEU A 5 -10.83 -23.82 20.29
N ARG A 6 -10.29 -23.59 21.49
CA ARG A 6 -10.35 -22.29 22.15
C ARG A 6 -9.85 -21.22 21.17
N PRO A 7 -10.53 -20.06 21.07
CA PRO A 7 -10.04 -18.97 20.23
C PRO A 7 -8.62 -18.60 20.63
N CYS A 8 -7.72 -18.43 19.65
CA CYS A 8 -6.37 -17.87 19.83
C CYS A 8 -6.48 -16.46 20.44
N LYS A 9 -6.71 -16.38 21.76
CA LYS A 9 -6.69 -15.15 22.55
C LYS A 9 -5.24 -14.84 22.88
N SER A 10 -4.55 -14.14 21.98
CA SER A 10 -3.29 -13.49 22.30
C SER A 10 -3.55 -12.01 22.60
N ASN A 11 -3.01 -11.52 23.72
CA ASN A 11 -3.21 -10.15 24.22
C ASN A 11 -2.83 -9.11 23.15
N PRO A 12 -3.66 -8.07 22.91
CA PRO A 12 -3.45 -7.10 21.84
C PRO A 12 -2.36 -6.05 22.15
N LEU A 13 -1.91 -5.94 23.41
CA LEU A 13 -1.06 -4.83 23.88
C LEU A 13 0.44 -5.15 23.97
N LEU A 14 0.82 -6.43 23.95
CA LEU A 14 2.21 -6.84 24.21
C LEU A 14 3.24 -6.42 23.14
N PRO A 15 2.96 -6.36 21.82
CA PRO A 15 3.97 -5.98 20.83
C PRO A 15 4.25 -4.47 20.76
N TYR A 16 3.32 -3.63 21.26
CA TYR A 16 3.44 -2.17 21.16
C TYR A 16 4.28 -1.56 22.29
N ILE A 17 4.35 -2.22 23.45
CA ILE A 17 5.04 -1.69 24.64
C ILE A 17 6.56 -1.91 24.57
N CYS A 18 7.03 -3.00 23.93
CA CYS A 18 8.47 -3.30 23.84
C CYS A 18 9.25 -2.43 22.82
N CYS A 19 8.59 -1.83 21.82
CA CYS A 19 9.29 -1.05 20.78
C CYS A 19 9.58 0.40 21.18
N LEU A 20 8.93 0.94 22.21
CA LEU A 20 9.03 2.36 22.57
C LEU A 20 10.30 2.74 23.37
N LEU A 21 11.08 1.74 23.81
CA LEU A 21 12.24 1.93 24.69
C LEU A 21 13.60 2.09 23.97
N ILE A 22 13.65 1.96 22.64
CA ILE A 22 14.93 1.99 21.88
C ILE A 22 15.30 3.41 21.38
N LEU A 23 14.40 4.40 21.52
CA LEU A 23 14.57 5.76 20.98
C LEU A 23 15.44 6.72 21.82
N LEU A 24 16.03 6.28 22.95
CA LEU A 24 16.68 7.19 23.92
C LEU A 24 18.19 6.99 24.12
N LEU A 25 18.87 6.23 23.26
CA LEU A 25 20.32 6.03 23.39
C LEU A 25 21.06 6.50 22.14
N VAL A 26 21.21 7.81 21.99
CA VAL A 26 22.34 8.36 21.24
C VAL A 26 23.41 8.72 22.27
N PRO A 27 24.44 7.89 22.47
CA PRO A 27 25.59 8.31 23.27
C PRO A 27 26.29 9.47 22.57
N THR A 28 26.37 10.61 23.25
CA THR A 28 27.21 11.74 22.85
C THR A 28 28.63 11.47 23.31
N VAL A 29 29.43 10.85 22.44
CA VAL A 29 30.89 10.85 22.57
C VAL A 29 31.44 11.20 21.18
N ALA A 30 32.17 12.31 21.09
CA ALA A 30 32.67 12.84 19.84
C ALA A 30 34.09 12.31 19.59
N GLY A 31 34.29 11.59 18.48
CA GLY A 31 35.61 11.23 17.95
C GLY A 31 36.27 12.38 17.17
N ASP A 32 37.55 12.21 16.85
CA ASP A 32 38.36 13.17 16.11
C ASP A 32 37.92 13.34 14.64
N LYS A 33 38.25 14.49 14.03
CA LYS A 33 37.97 14.74 12.59
C LYS A 33 38.87 13.87 11.72
N PHE A 34 38.30 13.14 10.75
CA PHE A 34 39.09 12.22 9.91
C PHE A 34 40.19 12.91 9.11
N ASN A 35 39.98 14.14 8.64
CA ASN A 35 41.00 14.89 7.90
C ASN A 35 42.21 15.26 8.78
N VAL A 36 41.98 15.56 10.06
CA VAL A 36 43.07 15.83 11.01
C VAL A 36 43.84 14.53 11.28
N CYS A 37 43.11 13.43 11.44
CA CYS A 37 43.71 12.11 11.62
C CYS A 37 44.60 11.68 10.44
N LEU A 38 44.13 11.86 9.19
CA LEU A 38 44.93 11.53 8.01
C LEU A 38 46.19 12.39 7.90
N ASN A 39 46.10 13.68 8.20
CA ASN A 39 47.28 14.55 8.15
C ASN A 39 48.32 14.15 9.19
N ASN A 40 47.91 13.87 10.43
CA ASN A 40 48.80 13.34 11.46
C ASN A 40 49.47 12.02 11.04
N PHE A 41 48.75 11.18 10.29
CA PHE A 41 49.30 9.95 9.72
C PHE A 41 50.32 10.21 8.61
N ARG A 42 50.01 11.12 7.65
CA ARG A 42 50.95 11.52 6.59
C ARG A 42 52.23 12.16 7.14
N ASP A 43 52.13 12.83 8.30
CA ASP A 43 53.25 13.40 9.04
C ASP A 43 54.07 12.36 9.81
N GLY A 44 53.69 11.07 9.75
CA GLY A 44 54.46 9.94 10.26
C GLY A 44 54.21 9.57 11.72
N GLN A 45 53.18 10.13 12.39
CA GLN A 45 52.95 9.91 13.83
C GLN A 45 52.63 8.46 14.22
N TYR A 46 52.11 7.64 13.29
CA TYR A 46 51.66 6.26 13.56
C TYR A 46 52.49 5.18 12.85
N GLY A 47 53.65 5.55 12.30
CA GLY A 47 54.54 4.64 11.56
C GLY A 47 54.10 4.38 10.11
N PRO A 48 54.90 3.65 9.32
CA PRO A 48 54.74 3.56 7.86
C PRO A 48 53.69 2.54 7.39
N LEU A 49 53.12 1.74 8.29
CA LEU A 49 52.25 0.62 7.95
C LEU A 49 50.77 1.03 7.95
N GLY A 50 49.99 0.50 7.00
CA GLY A 50 48.54 0.67 6.95
C GLY A 50 48.03 1.75 5.98
N GLY A 51 48.93 2.48 5.31
CA GLY A 51 48.55 3.38 4.22
C GLY A 51 48.16 2.60 2.95
N THR A 52 47.07 3.00 2.32
CA THR A 52 46.57 2.40 1.07
C THR A 52 46.18 3.45 0.03
N ASP A 53 45.98 3.02 -1.21
CA ASP A 53 45.26 3.79 -2.24
C ASP A 53 43.73 3.63 -2.07
N ASN A 54 42.96 4.32 -2.91
CA ASN A 54 41.49 4.28 -2.87
C ASN A 54 40.87 2.95 -3.35
N HIS A 55 41.71 1.97 -3.69
CA HIS A 55 41.33 0.59 -3.97
C HIS A 55 41.75 -0.39 -2.86
N GLY A 56 42.27 0.12 -1.74
CA GLY A 56 42.71 -0.68 -0.60
C GLY A 56 44.05 -1.38 -0.83
N ARG A 57 44.83 -0.97 -1.85
CA ARG A 57 46.16 -1.54 -2.12
C ARG A 57 47.20 -0.79 -1.29
N PRO A 58 48.14 -1.49 -0.62
CA PRO A 58 49.19 -0.83 0.16
C PRO A 58 50.03 0.11 -0.69
N VAL A 59 50.35 1.29 -0.15
CA VAL A 59 51.29 2.23 -0.78
C VAL A 59 52.68 2.08 -0.16
N SER A 60 53.72 2.24 -0.98
CA SER A 60 55.12 2.15 -0.52
C SER A 60 55.58 3.41 0.23
N ASN A 61 55.03 4.58 -0.11
CA ASN A 61 55.28 5.83 0.58
C ASN A 61 53.98 6.34 1.24
N ILE A 62 54.03 6.48 2.56
CA ILE A 62 52.91 6.92 3.40
C ILE A 62 52.41 8.33 3.06
N THR A 63 53.29 9.21 2.56
CA THR A 63 52.88 10.56 2.14
C THR A 63 51.92 10.54 0.96
N ASN A 64 51.94 9.46 0.17
CA ASN A 64 51.07 9.27 -0.99
C ASN A 64 49.80 8.47 -0.65
N ALA A 65 49.60 8.09 0.62
CA ALA A 65 48.40 7.37 1.04
C ALA A 65 47.18 8.28 0.92
N THR A 66 46.17 7.83 0.19
CA THR A 66 44.85 8.49 0.05
C THR A 66 43.78 7.80 0.91
N ALA A 67 44.08 6.59 1.39
CA ALA A 67 43.25 5.79 2.26
C ALA A 67 44.10 5.10 3.34
N ILE A 68 43.44 4.55 4.36
CA ILE A 68 44.09 3.83 5.46
C ILE A 68 43.34 2.54 5.79
N THR A 69 44.03 1.51 6.29
CA THR A 69 43.36 0.28 6.76
C THR A 69 42.42 0.57 7.94
N TYR A 70 41.39 -0.25 8.12
CA TYR A 70 40.43 -0.10 9.22
C TYR A 70 41.13 -0.13 10.59
N ASP A 71 42.04 -1.07 10.82
CA ASP A 71 42.78 -1.18 12.09
C ASP A 71 43.59 0.08 12.39
N LEU A 72 44.19 0.68 11.36
CA LEU A 72 44.91 1.93 11.50
C LEU A 72 43.95 3.10 11.76
N CYS A 73 42.81 3.16 11.07
CA CYS A 73 41.79 4.18 11.31
C CYS A 73 41.33 4.16 12.77
N VAL A 74 41.04 2.98 13.34
CA VAL A 74 40.62 2.88 14.74
C VAL A 74 41.72 3.31 15.71
N ARG A 75 42.98 2.95 15.43
CA ARG A 75 44.12 3.34 16.27
C ARG A 75 44.44 4.84 16.20
N ALA A 76 44.32 5.43 15.02
CA ALA A 76 44.70 6.81 14.78
C ALA A 76 43.54 7.79 15.07
N CYS A 77 42.31 7.45 14.71
CA CYS A 77 41.15 8.34 14.77
C CYS A 77 40.11 7.93 15.84
N GLY A 78 40.27 6.75 16.46
CA GLY A 78 39.29 6.19 17.38
C GLY A 78 38.15 5.43 16.68
N SER A 79 37.33 4.75 17.48
CA SER A 79 36.15 4.00 17.02
C SER A 79 34.84 4.80 17.03
N ASP A 80 34.87 5.97 17.66
CA ASP A 80 33.70 6.81 17.89
C ASP A 80 33.30 7.59 16.64
N PRO A 81 32.01 7.98 16.53
CA PRO A 81 31.57 8.81 15.41
C PRO A 81 32.13 10.23 15.50
N GLU A 82 32.28 10.89 14.36
CA GLU A 82 32.57 12.32 14.33
C GLU A 82 31.51 13.11 15.12
N GLY A 83 31.95 14.22 15.72
CA GLY A 83 31.06 15.12 16.46
C GLY A 83 29.86 15.61 15.65
N PHE A 84 28.72 15.73 16.33
CA PHE A 84 27.49 16.27 15.76
C PHE A 84 27.67 17.70 15.25
N ARG A 85 27.21 17.98 14.02
CA ARG A 85 27.26 19.31 13.40
C ARG A 85 25.87 19.82 13.08
N TRP A 86 25.31 20.67 13.95
CA TRP A 86 23.96 21.23 13.77
C TRP A 86 23.71 21.86 12.39
N PRO A 87 24.63 22.67 11.81
CA PRO A 87 24.40 23.27 10.49
C PRO A 87 24.20 22.22 9.39
N VAL A 88 25.01 21.15 9.40
CA VAL A 88 24.91 20.03 8.45
C VAL A 88 23.59 19.29 8.66
N PHE A 89 23.27 18.94 9.92
CA PHE A 89 22.03 18.24 10.24
C PHE A 89 20.80 19.01 9.77
N SER A 90 20.69 20.29 10.15
CA SER A 90 19.52 21.12 9.86
C SER A 90 19.34 21.32 8.35
N GLN A 91 20.43 21.56 7.61
CA GLN A 91 20.40 21.69 6.16
C GLN A 91 19.94 20.39 5.48
N GLN A 92 20.54 19.26 5.85
CA GLN A 92 20.26 17.98 5.20
C GLN A 92 18.85 17.48 5.55
N PHE A 93 18.44 17.60 6.81
CA PHE A 93 17.09 17.26 7.25
C PHE A 93 16.01 18.07 6.52
N SER A 94 16.20 19.40 6.42
CA SER A 94 15.23 20.30 5.80
C SER A 94 15.12 20.08 4.29
N SER A 95 16.22 19.77 3.62
CA SER A 95 16.25 19.59 2.16
C SER A 95 15.83 18.19 1.70
N TRP A 96 16.20 17.14 2.44
CA TRP A 96 16.07 15.76 1.96
C TRP A 96 15.02 14.91 2.68
N LEU A 97 14.55 15.32 3.86
CA LEU A 97 13.57 14.54 4.63
C LEU A 97 12.27 15.29 4.92
N LEU A 98 12.35 16.55 5.36
CA LEU A 98 11.20 17.32 5.80
C LEU A 98 10.06 17.39 4.74
N PRO A 99 10.33 17.58 3.43
CA PRO A 99 9.27 17.59 2.42
C PRO A 99 8.49 16.27 2.36
N TRP A 100 9.16 15.14 2.56
CA TRP A 100 8.52 13.82 2.57
C TRP A 100 7.67 13.62 3.82
N LEU A 101 8.15 14.04 4.98
CA LEU A 101 7.35 14.00 6.22
C LEU A 101 6.09 14.86 6.11
N ALA A 102 6.18 16.03 5.46
CA ALA A 102 5.02 16.83 5.14
C ALA A 102 4.05 16.08 4.22
N LEU A 103 4.56 15.37 3.21
CA LEU A 103 3.74 14.61 2.26
C LEU A 103 3.04 13.39 2.90
N VAL A 104 3.60 12.80 3.97
CA VAL A 104 2.93 11.73 4.74
C VAL A 104 1.58 12.18 5.29
N SER A 105 1.45 13.46 5.64
CA SER A 105 0.17 14.03 6.11
C SER A 105 -0.95 14.01 5.06
N GLN A 106 -0.59 13.86 3.78
CA GLN A 106 -1.53 13.82 2.64
C GLN A 106 -2.03 12.40 2.33
N LEU A 107 -1.58 11.38 3.05
CA LEU A 107 -2.10 10.03 2.90
C LEU A 107 -3.59 9.97 3.34
N PRO A 108 -4.41 9.15 2.68
CA PRO A 108 -5.81 8.99 3.06
C PRO A 108 -5.94 8.24 4.38
N PHE A 109 -6.54 8.91 5.36
CA PHE A 109 -6.87 8.37 6.68
C PHE A 109 -8.40 8.26 6.80
N GLY A 110 -8.91 7.20 7.43
CA GLY A 110 -10.35 6.88 7.38
C GLY A 110 -10.94 6.26 8.64
N SER A 111 -10.11 5.97 9.66
CA SER A 111 -10.62 5.37 10.89
C SER A 111 -11.27 6.39 11.81
N GLN A 112 -12.29 5.94 12.55
CA GLN A 112 -12.87 6.66 13.68
C GLN A 112 -11.83 6.90 14.79
N ASP A 113 -10.96 5.91 15.03
CA ASP A 113 -9.97 5.96 16.09
C ASP A 113 -8.65 6.59 15.60
N LYS A 114 -8.15 7.59 16.33
CA LYS A 114 -6.86 8.25 16.03
C LYS A 114 -5.69 7.25 16.00
N LEU A 115 -5.75 6.21 16.84
CA LEU A 115 -4.73 5.16 16.90
C LEU A 115 -4.70 4.32 15.61
N ASP A 116 -5.85 4.03 15.02
CA ASP A 116 -5.92 3.26 13.77
C ASP A 116 -5.34 4.06 12.59
N ASN A 117 -5.56 5.38 12.57
CA ASN A 117 -4.92 6.27 11.59
C ASN A 117 -3.39 6.27 11.77
N LEU A 118 -2.89 6.34 13.02
CA LEU A 118 -1.46 6.23 13.32
C LEU A 118 -0.88 4.89 12.85
N VAL A 119 -1.58 3.77 13.12
CA VAL A 119 -1.15 2.44 12.66
C VAL A 119 -1.11 2.38 11.13
N SER A 120 -2.10 2.97 10.43
CA SER A 120 -2.11 2.99 8.96
C SER A 120 -0.93 3.80 8.39
N MET A 121 -0.57 4.91 9.03
CA MET A 121 0.61 5.71 8.67
C MET A 121 1.89 4.90 8.86
N LEU A 122 2.07 4.29 10.05
CA LEU A 122 3.26 3.48 10.36
C LEU A 122 3.36 2.25 9.46
N LEU A 123 2.23 1.65 9.09
CA LEU A 123 2.19 0.54 8.14
C LEU A 123 2.64 1.00 6.73
N THR A 124 2.25 2.21 6.32
CA THR A 124 2.64 2.79 5.03
C THR A 124 4.14 3.08 4.98
N LEU A 125 4.67 3.73 6.03
CA LEU A 125 6.10 4.04 6.15
C LEU A 125 6.97 2.79 6.30
N GLY A 126 6.48 1.82 7.05
CA GLY A 126 7.17 0.57 7.34
C GLY A 126 7.14 -0.44 6.20
N SER A 127 6.20 -0.32 5.27
CA SER A 127 6.14 -1.14 4.06
C SER A 127 5.58 -0.36 2.88
N PRO A 128 6.44 0.40 2.18
CA PRO A 128 6.03 1.01 0.92
C PRO A 128 5.62 -0.04 -0.13
N THR A 129 6.17 -1.26 -0.06
CA THR A 129 5.73 -2.38 -0.92
C THR A 129 4.24 -2.66 -0.71
N LEU A 130 3.76 -2.74 0.54
CA LEU A 130 2.35 -2.95 0.82
C LEU A 130 1.49 -1.77 0.39
N ALA A 131 1.97 -0.53 0.58
CA ALA A 131 1.29 0.68 0.16
C ALA A 131 1.09 0.71 -1.37
N ALA A 132 2.17 0.46 -2.13
CA ALA A 132 2.17 0.39 -3.58
C ALA A 132 1.29 -0.75 -4.10
N TYR A 133 1.37 -1.93 -3.46
CA TYR A 133 0.52 -3.07 -3.78
C TYR A 133 -0.96 -2.74 -3.59
N SER A 134 -1.31 -2.14 -2.46
CA SER A 134 -2.70 -1.80 -2.14
C SER A 134 -3.28 -0.79 -3.12
N LEU A 135 -2.49 0.20 -3.53
CA LEU A 135 -2.86 1.19 -4.55
C LEU A 135 -3.03 0.55 -5.93
N ALA A 136 -2.03 -0.21 -6.39
CA ALA A 136 -2.08 -0.88 -7.69
C ALA A 136 -3.25 -1.86 -7.79
N LEU A 137 -3.46 -2.66 -6.74
CA LEU A 137 -4.60 -3.57 -6.66
C LEU A 137 -5.94 -2.81 -6.67
N THR A 138 -5.99 -1.63 -6.04
CA THR A 138 -7.21 -0.80 -6.09
C THR A 138 -7.53 -0.37 -7.51
N ALA A 139 -6.56 0.19 -8.23
CA ALA A 139 -6.75 0.62 -9.62
C ALA A 139 -7.12 -0.54 -10.55
N LEU A 140 -6.43 -1.69 -10.42
CA LEU A 140 -6.72 -2.89 -11.22
C LEU A 140 -8.12 -3.46 -10.94
N ASN A 141 -8.57 -3.43 -9.68
CA ASN A 141 -9.93 -3.82 -9.32
C ASN A 141 -10.98 -2.88 -9.91
N GLY A 142 -10.73 -1.58 -9.94
CA GLY A 142 -11.58 -0.58 -10.60
C GLY A 142 -11.75 -0.89 -12.09
N ARG A 143 -10.65 -1.18 -12.80
CA ARG A 143 -10.71 -1.61 -14.20
C ARG A 143 -11.48 -2.91 -14.38
N TRP A 144 -11.26 -3.90 -13.52
CA TRP A 144 -11.92 -5.20 -13.59
C TRP A 144 -13.43 -5.09 -13.41
N ILE A 145 -13.91 -4.32 -12.42
CA ILE A 145 -15.36 -4.18 -12.20
C ILE A 145 -16.04 -3.44 -13.35
N ALA A 146 -15.38 -2.42 -13.93
CA ALA A 146 -15.89 -1.74 -15.13
C ALA A 146 -16.08 -2.70 -16.30
N GLN A 147 -15.09 -3.57 -16.56
CA GLN A 147 -15.19 -4.61 -17.59
C GLN A 147 -16.27 -5.65 -17.27
N LEU A 148 -16.40 -6.03 -16.00
CA LEU A 148 -17.42 -6.98 -15.57
C LEU A 148 -18.83 -6.44 -15.82
N PHE A 149 -19.08 -5.16 -15.52
CA PHE A 149 -20.39 -4.54 -15.68
C PHE A 149 -20.69 -4.03 -17.11
N ALA A 150 -19.70 -3.97 -18.00
CA ALA A 150 -19.85 -3.39 -19.35
C ALA A 150 -20.96 -4.03 -20.21
N SER A 151 -21.23 -5.33 -20.05
CA SER A 151 -22.25 -6.06 -20.83
C SER A 151 -23.65 -6.04 -20.21
N HIS A 152 -23.82 -5.43 -19.04
CA HIS A 152 -25.07 -5.46 -18.29
C HIS A 152 -25.99 -4.32 -18.73
N THR A 153 -27.21 -4.67 -19.14
CA THR A 153 -28.19 -3.74 -19.72
C THR A 153 -29.41 -3.52 -18.84
N TYR A 154 -29.53 -4.27 -17.74
CA TYR A 154 -30.63 -4.12 -16.79
C TYR A 154 -30.59 -2.75 -16.05
N PRO A 155 -31.75 -2.18 -15.66
CA PRO A 155 -31.81 -0.92 -14.91
C PRO A 155 -30.87 -0.90 -13.71
N ASN A 156 -30.28 0.28 -13.43
CA ASN A 156 -29.29 0.51 -12.37
C ASN A 156 -27.94 -0.22 -12.48
N ALA A 157 -27.66 -1.01 -13.52
CA ALA A 157 -26.35 -1.67 -13.65
C ALA A 157 -25.17 -0.68 -13.60
N LYS A 158 -25.29 0.49 -14.27
CA LYS A 158 -24.31 1.59 -14.22
C LYS A 158 -24.18 2.18 -12.79
N ASN A 159 -25.29 2.33 -12.07
CA ASN A 159 -25.28 2.86 -10.70
C ASN A 159 -24.65 1.84 -9.73
N ALA A 160 -24.98 0.55 -9.89
CA ALA A 160 -24.40 -0.54 -9.11
C ALA A 160 -22.89 -0.63 -9.28
N LEU A 161 -22.38 -0.50 -10.52
CA LEU A 161 -20.95 -0.39 -10.79
C LEU A 161 -20.29 0.74 -9.96
N LYS A 162 -20.86 1.96 -10.02
CA LYS A 162 -20.32 3.13 -9.29
C LYS A 162 -20.38 2.95 -7.77
N VAL A 163 -21.48 2.40 -7.24
CA VAL A 163 -21.64 2.09 -5.81
C VAL A 163 -20.61 1.06 -5.36
N LEU A 164 -20.51 -0.08 -6.05
CA LEU A 164 -19.59 -1.16 -5.69
C LEU A 164 -18.12 -0.75 -5.80
N SER A 165 -17.77 0.06 -6.81
CA SER A 165 -16.45 0.66 -6.95
C SER A 165 -16.13 1.60 -5.78
N SER A 166 -17.09 2.46 -5.39
CA SER A 166 -16.94 3.37 -4.25
C SER A 166 -16.79 2.63 -2.91
N LEU A 167 -17.46 1.49 -2.77
CA LEU A 167 -17.44 0.66 -1.56
C LEU A 167 -16.22 -0.28 -1.47
N GLN A 168 -15.24 -0.17 -2.37
CA GLN A 168 -14.07 -1.03 -2.37
C GLN A 168 -13.23 -0.96 -1.07
N GLN A 169 -13.20 0.20 -0.41
CA GLN A 169 -12.47 0.36 0.86
C GLN A 169 -13.32 0.05 2.10
N SER A 170 -14.56 -0.38 1.91
CA SER A 170 -15.50 -0.70 2.98
C SER A 170 -15.54 -2.21 3.27
N PRO A 171 -15.92 -2.63 4.49
CA PRO A 171 -16.15 -4.03 4.83
C PRO A 171 -17.50 -4.52 4.24
N LEU A 172 -17.61 -4.51 2.91
CA LEU A 172 -18.82 -4.84 2.18
C LEU A 172 -19.28 -6.28 2.46
N SER A 173 -20.58 -6.43 2.74
CA SER A 173 -21.24 -7.73 2.89
C SER A 173 -22.52 -7.77 2.06
N VAL A 174 -22.71 -8.87 1.33
CA VAL A 174 -23.86 -9.08 0.44
C VAL A 174 -24.59 -10.37 0.79
N THR A 175 -25.85 -10.25 1.20
CA THR A 175 -26.73 -11.38 1.51
C THR A 175 -27.80 -11.59 0.44
N SER A 176 -28.08 -12.86 0.12
CA SER A 176 -29.21 -13.23 -0.76
C SER A 176 -30.33 -13.92 0.00
N SER A 177 -30.20 -14.04 1.32
CA SER A 177 -31.23 -14.63 2.18
C SER A 177 -32.56 -13.94 1.95
N ASP A 178 -33.64 -14.71 2.00
CA ASP A 178 -35.02 -14.21 1.89
C ASP A 178 -35.32 -13.40 0.62
N GLY A 179 -34.51 -13.56 -0.43
CA GLY A 179 -34.70 -12.84 -1.70
C GLY A 179 -34.36 -11.35 -1.61
N LEU A 180 -33.60 -10.93 -0.58
CA LEU A 180 -33.21 -9.54 -0.38
C LEU A 180 -32.44 -8.98 -1.58
N LEU A 181 -31.38 -9.67 -2.02
CA LEU A 181 -30.58 -9.22 -3.17
C LEU A 181 -31.37 -9.22 -4.48
N ALA A 182 -32.17 -10.26 -4.71
CA ALA A 182 -33.03 -10.36 -5.90
C ALA A 182 -34.04 -9.20 -5.92
N SER A 183 -34.69 -8.93 -4.79
CA SER A 183 -35.64 -7.82 -4.67
C SER A 183 -34.97 -6.46 -4.88
N LEU A 184 -33.77 -6.25 -4.32
CA LEU A 184 -33.02 -5.00 -4.47
C LEU A 184 -32.67 -4.68 -5.93
N ILE A 185 -32.38 -5.71 -6.73
CA ILE A 185 -31.99 -5.53 -8.13
C ILE A 185 -33.20 -5.47 -9.06
N ILE A 186 -34.18 -6.36 -8.87
CA ILE A 186 -35.28 -6.56 -9.81
C ILE A 186 -36.37 -5.51 -9.63
N LEU A 187 -36.84 -5.27 -8.40
CA LEU A 187 -38.03 -4.47 -8.16
C LEU A 187 -37.82 -2.99 -8.55
N PRO A 188 -38.79 -2.36 -9.24
CA PRO A 188 -38.69 -0.96 -9.63
C PRO A 188 -38.70 0.00 -8.44
N GLN A 189 -39.32 -0.37 -7.31
CA GLN A 189 -39.33 0.43 -6.07
C GLN A 189 -37.93 0.67 -5.50
N ASN A 190 -36.94 -0.16 -5.89
CA ASN A 190 -35.55 -0.04 -5.45
C ASN A 190 -34.69 0.79 -6.41
N ASP A 191 -35.23 1.38 -7.47
CA ASP A 191 -34.46 2.22 -8.38
C ASP A 191 -33.90 3.46 -7.68
N ASP A 192 -34.69 4.07 -6.80
CA ASP A 192 -34.27 5.22 -5.98
C ASP A 192 -33.20 4.85 -4.96
N TRP A 193 -33.16 3.61 -4.48
CA TRP A 193 -32.13 3.13 -3.53
C TRP A 193 -30.72 3.28 -4.11
N TRP A 194 -30.51 2.92 -5.38
CA TRP A 194 -29.21 2.99 -6.03
C TRP A 194 -28.75 4.45 -6.23
N SER A 195 -29.69 5.32 -6.58
CA SER A 195 -29.44 6.74 -6.78
C SER A 195 -29.15 7.44 -5.45
N GLU A 196 -29.95 7.17 -4.42
CA GLU A 196 -29.78 7.70 -3.06
C GLU A 196 -28.41 7.33 -2.50
N LEU A 197 -28.05 6.03 -2.55
CA LEU A 197 -26.76 5.58 -2.06
C LEU A 197 -25.60 6.25 -2.82
N LEU A 198 -25.73 6.39 -4.14
CA LEU A 198 -24.72 7.04 -4.96
C LEU A 198 -24.54 8.52 -4.59
N ILE A 199 -25.63 9.26 -4.37
CA ILE A 199 -25.58 10.67 -3.93
C ILE A 199 -24.80 10.80 -2.61
N TRP A 200 -25.06 9.93 -1.64
CA TRP A 200 -24.37 9.98 -0.34
C TRP A 200 -22.94 9.47 -0.38
N LEU A 201 -22.59 8.62 -1.36
CA LEU A 201 -21.21 8.21 -1.61
C LEU A 201 -20.42 9.24 -2.42
N ASP A 202 -21.09 10.09 -3.20
CA ASP A 202 -20.48 11.12 -4.05
C ASP A 202 -20.13 12.41 -3.30
N TYR A 203 -19.43 12.25 -2.17
CA TYR A 203 -18.71 13.38 -1.58
C TYR A 203 -17.32 13.47 -2.21
N THR A 204 -17.18 14.36 -3.17
CA THR A 204 -15.91 14.71 -3.82
C THR A 204 -15.26 15.87 -3.07
N HIS A 205 -14.00 15.72 -2.65
CA HIS A 205 -12.95 16.75 -2.58
C HIS A 205 -11.69 16.19 -1.90
N THR A 206 -10.96 15.28 -2.54
CA THR A 206 -9.56 14.98 -2.16
C THR A 206 -8.58 15.87 -2.91
N TRP A 207 -8.93 16.35 -4.11
CA TRP A 207 -8.26 17.45 -4.79
C TRP A 207 -8.64 18.77 -4.12
N SER A 208 -8.25 18.93 -2.85
CA SER A 208 -8.18 20.27 -2.29
C SER A 208 -7.04 21.00 -2.98
N ILE A 209 -7.21 22.29 -3.27
CA ILE A 209 -6.14 23.15 -3.80
C ILE A 209 -4.90 23.05 -2.89
N ALA A 210 -5.11 22.87 -1.57
CA ALA A 210 -4.06 22.64 -0.57
C ALA A 210 -3.25 21.34 -0.83
N ALA A 211 -3.89 20.22 -1.14
CA ALA A 211 -3.19 18.96 -1.44
C ALA A 211 -2.35 19.07 -2.71
N VAL A 212 -2.90 19.68 -3.77
CA VAL A 212 -2.18 19.89 -5.04
C VAL A 212 -0.97 20.80 -4.84
N THR A 213 -1.17 21.95 -4.19
CA THR A 213 -0.08 22.90 -3.93
C THR A 213 1.02 22.29 -3.06
N SER A 214 0.66 21.51 -2.03
CA SER A 214 1.63 20.79 -1.19
C SER A 214 2.50 19.82 -2.03
N ILE A 215 1.88 19.02 -2.90
CA ILE A 215 2.60 18.12 -3.80
C ILE A 215 3.51 18.89 -4.75
N SER A 216 3.01 19.96 -5.36
CA SER A 216 3.81 20.81 -6.25
C SER A 216 5.03 21.38 -5.52
N TRP A 217 4.87 21.85 -4.28
CA TRP A 217 5.99 22.35 -3.48
C TRP A 217 7.02 21.28 -3.15
N VAL A 218 6.58 20.06 -2.81
CA VAL A 218 7.50 18.93 -2.58
C VAL A 218 8.30 18.59 -3.84
N VAL A 219 7.65 18.58 -5.01
CA VAL A 219 8.31 18.33 -6.30
C VAL A 219 9.32 19.43 -6.64
N ILE A 220 8.93 20.70 -6.51
CA ILE A 220 9.82 21.85 -6.76
C ILE A 220 11.02 21.81 -5.82
N ALA A 221 10.78 21.59 -4.51
CA ALA A 221 11.83 21.48 -3.52
C ALA A 221 12.79 20.34 -3.84
N TYR A 222 12.27 19.17 -4.22
CA TYR A 222 13.11 18.03 -4.62
C TYR A 222 13.97 18.36 -5.84
N ILE A 223 13.40 18.97 -6.89
CA ILE A 223 14.14 19.36 -8.10
C ILE A 223 15.27 20.33 -7.75
N PHE A 224 15.00 21.37 -6.96
CA PHE A 224 16.02 22.33 -6.55
C PHE A 224 17.09 21.70 -5.67
N THR A 225 16.71 20.82 -4.74
CA THR A 225 17.66 20.08 -3.90
C THR A 225 18.60 19.20 -4.74
N VAL A 226 18.05 18.50 -5.75
CA VAL A 226 18.84 17.68 -6.68
C VAL A 226 19.78 18.53 -7.54
N ILE A 227 19.29 19.65 -8.10
CA ILE A 227 20.12 20.58 -8.89
C ILE A 227 21.25 21.12 -8.02
N ASN A 228 20.95 21.56 -6.80
CA ASN A 228 21.94 22.10 -5.87
C ASN A 228 23.01 21.06 -5.50
N SER A 229 22.62 19.80 -5.30
CA SER A 229 23.56 18.70 -5.04
C SER A 229 24.54 18.48 -6.19
N PHE A 230 24.10 18.60 -7.45
CA PHE A 230 24.98 18.42 -8.61
C PHE A 230 25.77 19.68 -9.00
N ALA A 231 25.28 20.87 -8.66
CA ALA A 231 25.94 22.15 -8.96
C ALA A 231 27.00 22.54 -7.91
N GLY A 232 26.89 22.03 -6.67
CA GLY A 232 27.84 22.30 -5.59
C GLY A 232 29.11 21.44 -5.63
N ASP A 233 30.02 21.69 -4.69
CA ASP A 233 31.17 20.82 -4.45
C ASP A 233 30.69 19.51 -3.81
N ILE A 234 30.81 18.43 -4.57
CA ILE A 234 30.36 17.08 -4.15
C ILE A 234 31.19 16.58 -2.97
N THR A 235 32.41 17.10 -2.77
CA THR A 235 33.29 16.66 -1.68
C THR A 235 32.83 17.10 -0.29
N GLU A 236 32.03 18.17 -0.19
CA GLU A 236 31.53 18.66 1.09
C GLU A 236 30.32 17.86 1.64
N SER A 237 29.63 17.10 0.78
CA SER A 237 28.36 16.41 1.12
C SER A 237 28.46 14.88 1.27
N ILE A 238 29.59 14.25 0.95
CA ILE A 238 29.84 12.79 1.03
C ILE A 238 29.48 12.20 2.39
N ASN A 239 29.75 12.97 3.45
CA ASN A 239 29.55 12.49 4.80
C ASN A 239 28.08 12.51 5.23
N ALA A 240 27.18 13.19 4.51
CA ALA A 240 25.75 13.22 4.81
C ALA A 240 24.87 12.51 3.76
N ASN A 241 25.31 12.32 2.51
CA ASN A 241 24.64 11.54 1.45
C ASN A 241 23.11 11.75 1.32
N GLY A 242 22.64 12.99 1.46
CA GLY A 242 21.20 13.30 1.43
C GLY A 242 20.50 12.82 0.16
N GLU A 243 21.24 12.68 -0.94
CA GLU A 243 20.79 12.15 -2.24
C GLU A 243 20.19 10.74 -2.12
N GLY A 244 20.79 9.90 -1.28
CA GLY A 244 20.30 8.55 -1.01
C GLY A 244 18.94 8.59 -0.31
N VAL A 245 18.78 9.50 0.66
CA VAL A 245 17.51 9.70 1.37
C VAL A 245 16.44 10.24 0.40
N GLY A 246 16.77 11.24 -0.42
CA GLY A 246 15.85 11.77 -1.43
C GLY A 246 15.35 10.69 -2.39
N SER A 247 16.26 9.87 -2.92
CA SER A 247 15.94 8.77 -3.84
C SER A 247 15.07 7.70 -3.15
N LEU A 248 15.38 7.40 -1.88
CA LEU A 248 14.66 6.41 -1.09
C LEU A 248 13.23 6.81 -0.80
N TRP A 249 12.96 8.08 -0.49
CA TRP A 249 11.61 8.54 -0.13
C TRP A 249 10.72 8.87 -1.33
N LEU A 250 11.28 8.89 -2.54
CA LEU A 250 10.58 9.28 -3.75
C LEU A 250 9.36 8.39 -4.08
N TRP A 251 9.29 7.16 -3.55
CA TRP A 251 8.13 6.28 -3.70
C TRP A 251 6.84 6.91 -3.14
N LEU A 252 6.94 7.79 -2.13
CA LEU A 252 5.79 8.36 -1.46
C LEU A 252 4.97 9.25 -2.40
N LEU A 253 5.64 9.91 -3.36
CA LEU A 253 5.00 10.78 -4.33
C LEU A 253 3.96 10.03 -5.18
N PRO A 254 4.32 8.95 -5.92
CA PRO A 254 3.33 8.12 -6.63
C PRO A 254 2.20 7.59 -5.76
N ILE A 255 2.48 7.21 -4.50
CA ILE A 255 1.46 6.69 -3.58
C ILE A 255 0.44 7.76 -3.24
N VAL A 256 0.89 8.94 -2.82
CA VAL A 256 -0.01 10.04 -2.47
C VAL A 256 -0.78 10.51 -3.70
N THR A 257 -0.11 10.72 -4.84
CA THR A 257 -0.79 11.15 -6.07
C THR A 257 -1.83 10.13 -6.52
N GLY A 258 -1.52 8.83 -6.49
CA GLY A 258 -2.46 7.79 -6.89
C GLY A 258 -3.67 7.70 -5.97
N TRP A 259 -3.49 7.84 -4.65
CA TRP A 259 -4.62 7.88 -3.73
C TRP A 259 -5.50 9.10 -3.91
N LEU A 260 -4.91 10.28 -4.19
CA LEU A 260 -5.68 11.48 -4.48
C LEU A 260 -6.50 11.34 -5.77
N GLN A 261 -5.94 10.68 -6.80
CA GLN A 261 -6.63 10.41 -8.05
C GLN A 261 -7.79 9.41 -7.89
N ILE A 262 -7.59 8.33 -7.13
CA ILE A 262 -8.65 7.34 -6.87
C ILE A 262 -9.73 7.91 -5.94
N SER A 263 -9.36 8.81 -5.02
CA SER A 263 -10.26 9.38 -4.00
C SER A 263 -11.04 8.31 -3.22
N PRO A 264 -10.35 7.37 -2.55
CA PRO A 264 -10.99 6.25 -1.87
C PRO A 264 -11.97 6.72 -0.78
N LYS A 265 -13.20 6.18 -0.81
CA LYS A 265 -14.20 6.42 0.24
C LYS A 265 -13.82 5.60 1.47
N CYS A 266 -13.11 6.23 2.40
CA CYS A 266 -12.55 5.57 3.58
C CYS A 266 -13.11 6.11 4.91
N GLU A 267 -13.98 7.11 4.91
CA GLU A 267 -14.54 7.68 6.14
C GLU A 267 -15.65 6.78 6.70
N SER A 268 -15.33 6.02 7.74
CA SER A 268 -16.18 4.93 8.25
C SER A 268 -17.54 5.38 8.81
N THR A 269 -17.65 6.57 9.41
CA THR A 269 -18.94 7.14 9.88
C THR A 269 -19.87 7.44 8.71
N ARG A 270 -19.39 8.22 7.75
CA ARG A 270 -20.17 8.63 6.57
C ARG A 270 -20.60 7.46 5.71
N LEU A 271 -19.71 6.48 5.49
CA LEU A 271 -20.08 5.25 4.79
C LEU A 271 -21.23 4.50 5.48
N ARG A 272 -21.20 4.44 6.82
CA ARG A 272 -22.22 3.76 7.61
C ARG A 272 -23.55 4.51 7.55
N ASP A 273 -23.51 5.84 7.63
CA ASP A 273 -24.69 6.69 7.53
C ASP A 273 -25.31 6.64 6.12
N ALA A 274 -24.49 6.65 5.07
CA ALA A 274 -24.93 6.53 3.69
C ALA A 274 -25.66 5.21 3.43
N ILE A 275 -25.07 4.08 3.86
CA ILE A 275 -25.70 2.76 3.71
C ILE A 275 -26.96 2.64 4.56
N LYS A 276 -26.95 3.16 5.80
CA LYS A 276 -28.13 3.14 6.66
C LYS A 276 -29.31 3.88 6.01
N ARG A 277 -29.08 5.10 5.52
CA ARG A 277 -30.11 5.92 4.85
C ARG A 277 -30.68 5.24 3.62
N ALA A 278 -29.83 4.71 2.74
CA ALA A 278 -30.31 3.96 1.57
C ALA A 278 -31.16 2.75 2.00
N ASN A 279 -30.70 2.01 3.01
CA ASN A 279 -31.43 0.84 3.52
C ASN A 279 -32.78 1.15 4.21
N GLU A 280 -33.07 2.40 4.55
CA GLU A 280 -34.39 2.82 5.06
C GLU A 280 -35.47 2.82 3.97
N ILE A 281 -35.08 2.98 2.69
CA ILE A 281 -35.99 3.01 1.54
C ILE A 281 -35.98 1.72 0.70
N SER A 282 -35.32 0.65 1.16
CA SER A 282 -35.24 -0.60 0.39
C SER A 282 -36.51 -1.45 0.54
N PHE A 283 -36.99 -2.02 -0.55
CA PHE A 283 -38.16 -2.91 -0.63
C PHE A 283 -37.76 -4.38 -0.86
N VAL A 284 -38.56 -5.29 -0.30
CA VAL A 284 -38.46 -6.74 -0.49
C VAL A 284 -39.79 -7.31 -1.00
N ALA A 285 -39.73 -8.24 -1.94
CA ALA A 285 -40.92 -8.92 -2.46
C ALA A 285 -41.56 -9.82 -1.38
N THR A 286 -42.89 -9.96 -1.44
CA THR A 286 -43.65 -10.88 -0.59
C THR A 286 -44.46 -11.86 -1.45
N ASP A 287 -45.01 -12.91 -0.86
CA ASP A 287 -45.82 -13.89 -1.59
C ASP A 287 -47.25 -13.38 -1.85
N HIS A 288 -47.77 -12.42 -1.06
CA HIS A 288 -49.19 -12.05 -1.06
C HIS A 288 -49.49 -10.54 -1.01
N ASP A 289 -48.70 -9.74 -0.28
CA ASP A 289 -49.03 -8.32 0.03
C ASP A 289 -48.23 -7.30 -0.80
N GLY A 290 -47.76 -7.70 -1.99
CA GLY A 290 -46.88 -6.88 -2.82
C GLY A 290 -45.52 -6.58 -2.16
N PRO A 291 -44.68 -5.72 -2.75
CA PRO A 291 -43.41 -5.32 -2.16
C PRO A 291 -43.60 -4.51 -0.86
N VAL A 292 -42.85 -4.84 0.19
CA VAL A 292 -42.88 -4.13 1.48
C VAL A 292 -41.50 -3.58 1.84
N LEU A 293 -41.45 -2.57 2.69
CA LEU A 293 -40.19 -2.03 3.20
C LEU A 293 -39.40 -3.10 3.96
N THR A 294 -38.09 -3.16 3.74
CA THR A 294 -37.24 -4.24 4.25
C THR A 294 -37.18 -4.25 5.78
N TYR A 295 -37.08 -3.06 6.38
CA TYR A 295 -36.96 -2.89 7.83
C TYR A 295 -38.21 -3.34 8.60
N SER A 296 -39.39 -3.42 7.96
CA SER A 296 -40.61 -3.90 8.63
C SER A 296 -40.61 -5.41 8.80
N ARG A 297 -39.79 -6.13 8.02
CA ARG A 297 -39.71 -7.60 8.01
C ARG A 297 -38.43 -8.13 8.66
N SER A 298 -37.29 -7.47 8.45
CA SER A 298 -35.99 -7.93 8.93
C SER A 298 -35.04 -6.76 9.19
N GLY A 299 -34.15 -6.92 10.17
CA GLY A 299 -33.01 -6.03 10.36
C GLY A 299 -31.84 -6.30 9.39
N GLN A 300 -31.97 -7.28 8.49
CA GLN A 300 -30.97 -7.60 7.48
C GLN A 300 -31.29 -6.90 6.16
N HIS A 301 -30.25 -6.42 5.49
CA HIS A 301 -30.34 -5.76 4.18
C HIS A 301 -29.43 -6.46 3.17
N ALA A 302 -29.81 -6.43 1.89
CA ALA A 302 -29.07 -7.09 0.81
C ALA A 302 -27.61 -6.65 0.75
N ILE A 303 -27.36 -5.33 0.86
CA ILE A 303 -26.03 -4.72 0.92
C ILE A 303 -25.88 -4.07 2.29
N SER A 304 -24.82 -4.45 3.01
CA SER A 304 -24.52 -3.92 4.34
C SER A 304 -23.02 -3.83 4.59
N LEU A 305 -22.64 -3.12 5.65
CA LEU A 305 -21.26 -3.12 6.16
C LEU A 305 -21.14 -4.09 7.32
N TYR A 306 -20.19 -5.01 7.22
CA TYR A 306 -19.85 -5.91 8.32
C TYR A 306 -19.30 -5.10 9.50
N ASN A 307 -19.87 -5.28 10.70
CA ASN A 307 -19.61 -4.40 11.85
C ASN A 307 -19.19 -5.14 13.14
N SER A 308 -18.94 -6.45 13.10
CA SER A 308 -18.68 -7.26 14.30
C SER A 308 -17.19 -7.52 14.56
N ALA A 309 -16.41 -6.45 14.79
CA ALA A 309 -14.97 -6.52 15.06
C ALA A 309 -14.59 -7.41 16.25
N TRP A 310 -15.48 -7.48 17.25
CA TRP A 310 -15.26 -8.22 18.49
C TRP A 310 -15.64 -9.70 18.39
N GLU A 311 -16.41 -10.07 17.37
CA GLU A 311 -16.91 -11.44 17.19
C GLU A 311 -16.00 -12.27 16.28
N ASP A 312 -15.29 -11.62 15.34
CA ASP A 312 -14.39 -12.31 14.42
C ASP A 312 -12.97 -11.69 14.39
N PRO A 313 -12.05 -12.18 15.24
CA PRO A 313 -10.68 -11.69 15.24
C PRO A 313 -9.93 -12.00 13.95
N VAL A 314 -10.40 -12.93 13.12
CA VAL A 314 -9.74 -13.29 11.85
C VAL A 314 -9.90 -12.16 10.84
N ARG A 315 -11.04 -11.48 10.81
CA ARG A 315 -11.38 -10.44 9.81
C ARG A 315 -11.07 -9.01 10.25
N ARG A 316 -10.32 -8.82 11.33
CA ARG A 316 -10.08 -7.50 11.95
C ARG A 316 -9.60 -6.41 10.98
N ASP A 317 -8.69 -6.73 10.08
CA ASP A 317 -8.17 -5.75 9.12
C ASP A 317 -9.13 -5.43 7.98
N GLU A 318 -10.11 -6.27 7.72
CA GLU A 318 -11.12 -6.01 6.69
C GLU A 318 -12.01 -4.83 7.11
N LEU A 319 -12.14 -4.60 8.41
CA LEU A 319 -12.95 -3.53 9.01
C LEU A 319 -12.27 -2.17 8.97
N CYS A 320 -10.96 -2.11 8.80
CA CYS A 320 -10.19 -0.86 8.83
C CYS A 320 -10.30 -0.16 7.47
N THR A 321 -11.09 0.90 7.35
CA THR A 321 -11.40 1.55 6.06
C THR A 321 -10.22 2.29 5.39
N ALA A 322 -9.08 2.48 6.08
CA ALA A 322 -7.91 3.12 5.47
C ALA A 322 -7.40 2.32 4.24
N PRO A 323 -7.01 2.98 3.13
CA PRO A 323 -6.76 2.28 1.85
C PRO A 323 -5.59 1.30 1.87
N ILE A 324 -4.61 1.50 2.76
CA ILE A 324 -3.51 0.54 2.92
C ILE A 324 -4.00 -0.86 3.33
N TYR A 325 -5.17 -0.98 3.98
CA TYR A 325 -5.75 -2.27 4.34
C TYR A 325 -6.46 -2.97 3.18
N ASN A 326 -6.44 -2.43 1.94
CA ASN A 326 -7.06 -3.08 0.79
C ASN A 326 -6.50 -4.51 0.56
N TYR A 327 -5.27 -4.80 1.00
CA TYR A 327 -4.72 -6.17 0.98
C TYR A 327 -5.58 -7.19 1.73
N SER A 328 -6.40 -6.81 2.71
CA SER A 328 -7.26 -7.73 3.45
C SER A 328 -8.65 -7.84 2.84
N ARG A 329 -9.17 -6.76 2.25
CA ARG A 329 -10.56 -6.63 1.76
C ARG A 329 -10.79 -7.10 0.34
N PHE A 330 -9.77 -7.10 -0.51
CA PHE A 330 -9.99 -7.29 -1.94
C PHE A 330 -10.68 -8.63 -2.27
N LEU A 331 -10.40 -9.71 -1.54
CA LEU A 331 -11.03 -11.02 -1.75
C LEU A 331 -12.53 -11.04 -1.40
N PRO A 332 -12.97 -10.68 -0.17
CA PRO A 332 -14.40 -10.64 0.15
C PRO A 332 -15.15 -9.60 -0.70
N TRP A 333 -14.51 -8.47 -1.05
CA TRP A 333 -15.10 -7.49 -1.97
C TRP A 333 -15.32 -8.08 -3.37
N VAL A 334 -14.33 -8.78 -3.94
CA VAL A 334 -14.50 -9.44 -5.25
C VAL A 334 -15.67 -10.43 -5.23
N GLN A 335 -15.80 -11.23 -4.18
CA GLN A 335 -16.93 -12.16 -4.05
C GLN A 335 -18.28 -11.44 -3.98
N ALA A 336 -18.36 -10.36 -3.20
CA ALA A 336 -19.56 -9.54 -3.12
C ALA A 336 -19.94 -8.95 -4.50
N VAL A 337 -18.96 -8.41 -5.23
CA VAL A 337 -19.16 -7.84 -6.57
C VAL A 337 -19.63 -8.89 -7.57
N GLU A 338 -19.00 -10.07 -7.60
CA GLU A 338 -19.40 -11.15 -8.50
C GLU A 338 -20.82 -11.63 -8.22
N LYS A 339 -21.21 -11.70 -6.94
CA LYS A 339 -22.56 -12.09 -6.54
C LYS A 339 -23.62 -11.09 -7.02
N VAL A 340 -23.33 -9.79 -6.90
CA VAL A 340 -24.22 -8.72 -7.40
C VAL A 340 -24.26 -8.73 -8.93
N SER A 341 -23.09 -8.82 -9.58
CA SER A 341 -22.97 -8.87 -11.04
C SER A 341 -23.71 -10.06 -11.63
N GLU A 342 -23.66 -11.23 -11.02
CA GLU A 342 -24.34 -12.42 -11.55
C GLU A 342 -25.86 -12.24 -11.60
N VAL A 343 -26.45 -11.63 -10.57
CA VAL A 343 -27.89 -11.33 -10.56
C VAL A 343 -28.23 -10.32 -11.66
N PHE A 344 -27.44 -9.25 -11.81
CA PHE A 344 -27.61 -8.31 -12.93
C PHE A 344 -27.44 -8.99 -14.29
N ARG A 345 -26.54 -9.97 -14.42
CA ARG A 345 -26.25 -10.69 -15.67
C ARG A 345 -27.46 -11.49 -16.08
N ILE A 346 -28.00 -12.31 -15.18
CA ILE A 346 -29.19 -13.13 -15.40
C ILE A 346 -30.38 -12.23 -15.73
N ALA A 347 -30.58 -11.16 -14.96
CA ALA A 347 -31.66 -10.20 -15.21
C ALA A 347 -31.54 -9.52 -16.58
N SER A 348 -30.32 -9.14 -16.99
CA SER A 348 -30.07 -8.56 -18.32
C SER A 348 -30.42 -9.55 -19.45
N ILE A 349 -30.05 -10.82 -19.31
CA ILE A 349 -30.34 -11.86 -20.31
C ILE A 349 -31.85 -12.10 -20.43
N ARG A 350 -32.57 -12.22 -19.32
CA ARG A 350 -34.03 -12.42 -19.33
C ARG A 350 -34.76 -11.22 -19.90
N ALA A 351 -34.31 -10.00 -19.57
CA ALA A 351 -34.86 -8.79 -20.16
C ALA A 351 -34.64 -8.71 -21.69
N GLN A 352 -33.47 -9.13 -22.19
CA GLN A 352 -33.20 -9.21 -23.63
C GLN A 352 -34.08 -10.25 -24.34
N HIS A 353 -34.42 -11.35 -23.67
CA HIS A 353 -35.37 -12.35 -24.16
C HIS A 353 -36.84 -11.95 -23.96
N HIS A 354 -37.12 -10.73 -23.48
CA HIS A 354 -38.48 -10.24 -23.23
C HIS A 354 -39.27 -11.12 -22.24
N GLN A 355 -38.61 -11.59 -21.19
CA GLN A 355 -39.24 -12.38 -20.13
C GLN A 355 -39.56 -11.49 -18.92
N SER A 356 -40.85 -11.38 -18.59
CA SER A 356 -41.32 -10.70 -17.38
C SER A 356 -40.99 -11.52 -16.13
N VAL A 357 -40.92 -10.85 -14.98
CA VAL A 357 -40.72 -11.50 -13.68
C VAL A 357 -41.91 -12.38 -13.32
N ASP A 358 -43.12 -11.85 -13.50
CA ASP A 358 -44.34 -12.64 -13.48
C ASP A 358 -44.55 -13.28 -14.87
N PRO A 359 -44.53 -14.62 -15.00
CA PRO A 359 -44.75 -15.30 -16.27
C PRO A 359 -46.13 -15.05 -16.88
N GLU A 360 -47.11 -14.65 -16.07
CA GLU A 360 -48.48 -14.36 -16.53
C GLU A 360 -48.61 -12.95 -17.14
N VAL A 361 -47.58 -12.11 -16.99
CA VAL A 361 -47.58 -10.74 -17.50
C VAL A 361 -46.84 -10.69 -18.83
N ASP A 362 -47.57 -10.38 -19.90
CA ASP A 362 -46.98 -10.13 -21.21
C ASP A 362 -45.95 -9.00 -21.16
N TRP A 363 -44.83 -9.20 -21.85
CA TRP A 363 -43.75 -8.22 -21.85
C TRP A 363 -44.18 -6.92 -22.52
N GLU A 364 -44.28 -5.85 -21.73
CA GLU A 364 -44.56 -4.52 -22.23
C GLU A 364 -43.28 -3.86 -22.78
N LYS A 365 -43.37 -3.24 -23.97
CA LYS A 365 -42.27 -2.50 -24.60
C LYS A 365 -42.55 -1.01 -24.65
N GLN A 366 -41.53 -0.21 -24.37
CA GLN A 366 -41.50 1.21 -24.75
C GLN A 366 -40.28 1.44 -25.63
N GLY A 367 -40.45 1.64 -26.94
CA GLY A 367 -39.35 1.89 -27.87
C GLY A 367 -38.29 0.77 -27.98
N LYS A 368 -37.30 0.94 -28.87
CA LYS A 368 -36.22 -0.05 -29.11
C LYS A 368 -35.03 0.06 -28.15
N LEU A 369 -34.90 1.15 -27.40
CA LEU A 369 -33.72 1.44 -26.55
C LEU A 369 -34.00 1.42 -25.04
N SER A 370 -35.24 1.19 -24.61
CA SER A 370 -35.60 1.29 -23.19
C SER A 370 -35.44 -0.07 -22.50
N GLY A 371 -34.89 -0.08 -21.28
CA GLY A 371 -34.87 -1.26 -20.42
C GLY A 371 -36.28 -1.74 -20.03
N PRO A 372 -36.39 -2.86 -19.29
CA PRO A 372 -37.67 -3.38 -18.79
C PRO A 372 -38.48 -2.30 -18.07
N LEU A 373 -39.75 -2.17 -18.45
CA LEU A 373 -40.70 -1.30 -17.77
C LEU A 373 -41.04 -1.85 -16.38
N ALA A 374 -41.58 -0.98 -15.51
CA ALA A 374 -41.97 -1.35 -14.16
C ALA A 374 -42.90 -2.60 -14.09
N PRO A 375 -43.92 -2.77 -14.96
CA PRO A 375 -44.79 -3.95 -14.92
C PRO A 375 -44.04 -5.27 -15.13
N ASN A 376 -43.04 -5.28 -16.02
CA ASN A 376 -42.24 -6.48 -16.32
C ASN A 376 -41.32 -6.90 -15.15
N ARG A 377 -41.17 -6.03 -14.14
CA ARG A 377 -40.21 -6.14 -13.03
C ARG A 377 -40.88 -6.44 -11.68
N VAL A 378 -42.19 -6.66 -11.66
CA VAL A 378 -42.97 -6.93 -10.45
C VAL A 378 -43.36 -8.41 -10.42
N GLY A 379 -43.37 -9.00 -9.23
CA GLY A 379 -43.83 -10.36 -9.00
C GLY A 379 -43.75 -10.73 -7.52
N THR A 380 -44.27 -11.90 -7.19
CA THR A 380 -44.16 -12.52 -5.87
C THR A 380 -42.70 -12.81 -5.50
N LEU A 381 -42.43 -13.03 -4.22
CA LEU A 381 -41.09 -13.39 -3.74
C LEU A 381 -40.50 -14.61 -4.47
N ARG A 382 -41.33 -15.62 -4.75
CA ARG A 382 -40.92 -16.80 -5.53
C ARG A 382 -40.56 -16.44 -6.97
N GLN A 383 -41.40 -15.66 -7.65
CA GLN A 383 -41.14 -15.22 -9.02
C GLN A 383 -39.87 -14.37 -9.12
N VAL A 384 -39.67 -13.41 -8.20
CA VAL A 384 -38.46 -12.56 -8.15
C VAL A 384 -37.20 -13.38 -7.92
N LYS A 385 -37.25 -14.38 -7.03
CA LYS A 385 -36.12 -15.30 -6.81
C LYS A 385 -35.85 -16.15 -8.05
N ALA A 386 -36.89 -16.78 -8.59
CA ALA A 386 -36.81 -17.60 -9.79
C ALA A 386 -36.29 -16.80 -11.00
N TYR A 387 -36.58 -15.50 -11.07
CA TYR A 387 -36.04 -14.60 -12.09
C TYR A 387 -34.51 -14.45 -12.03
N CYS A 388 -33.93 -14.59 -10.84
CA CYS A 388 -32.50 -14.45 -10.59
C CYS A 388 -31.75 -15.79 -10.52
N GLU A 389 -32.45 -16.92 -10.65
CA GLU A 389 -31.84 -18.25 -10.68
C GLU A 389 -31.21 -18.53 -12.05
N SER A 390 -30.09 -19.28 -12.06
CA SER A 390 -29.36 -19.58 -13.29
C SER A 390 -30.23 -20.43 -14.24
N LEU A 391 -30.05 -20.22 -15.55
CA LEU A 391 -30.77 -20.90 -16.62
C LEU A 391 -30.34 -22.37 -16.82
N ASP A 392 -29.76 -23.02 -15.80
CA ASP A 392 -29.13 -24.33 -15.97
C ASP A 392 -30.16 -25.47 -15.95
N ASP A 393 -30.75 -25.71 -17.12
CA ASP A 393 -30.95 -27.03 -17.72
C ASP A 393 -30.67 -26.89 -19.24
N GLU A 394 -29.39 -26.91 -19.64
CA GLU A 394 -28.84 -27.66 -20.81
C GLU A 394 -27.58 -27.10 -21.50
N GLU A 395 -27.23 -25.80 -21.50
CA GLU A 395 -26.18 -25.32 -22.46
C GLU A 395 -25.03 -24.41 -21.94
N ALA A 396 -24.97 -24.02 -20.67
CA ALA A 396 -23.82 -23.24 -20.17
C ALA A 396 -22.81 -24.14 -19.42
N PRO A 397 -21.51 -24.15 -19.78
CA PRO A 397 -20.52 -24.82 -18.94
C PRO A 397 -20.49 -24.13 -17.59
N ARG A 398 -20.85 -24.88 -16.53
CA ARG A 398 -20.72 -24.48 -15.12
C ARG A 398 -19.32 -23.94 -14.90
N GLN A 399 -19.15 -22.61 -14.97
CA GLN A 399 -17.94 -21.97 -14.50
C GLN A 399 -17.96 -22.15 -12.99
N THR A 400 -17.26 -23.18 -12.51
CA THR A 400 -17.00 -23.43 -11.10
C THR A 400 -16.56 -22.12 -10.48
N GLN A 401 -17.46 -21.48 -9.73
CA GLN A 401 -17.24 -20.16 -9.16
C GLN A 401 -15.97 -20.27 -8.31
N SER A 402 -14.88 -19.69 -8.80
CA SER A 402 -13.58 -19.77 -8.11
C SER A 402 -13.77 -19.20 -6.72
N ARG A 403 -13.39 -19.94 -5.70
CA ARG A 403 -13.45 -19.48 -4.31
C ARG A 403 -12.74 -18.14 -4.08
N TRP A 404 -11.81 -17.79 -4.96
CA TRP A 404 -10.99 -16.59 -4.91
C TRP A 404 -11.50 -15.46 -5.82
N GLY A 405 -12.51 -15.73 -6.66
CA GLY A 405 -12.99 -14.84 -7.71
C GLY A 405 -12.22 -14.95 -9.02
N ARG A 406 -12.81 -14.37 -10.07
CA ARG A 406 -12.34 -14.38 -11.45
C ARG A 406 -11.14 -13.44 -11.63
N ASN A 407 -10.13 -13.91 -12.36
CA ASN A 407 -8.92 -13.15 -12.71
C ASN A 407 -8.23 -12.49 -11.49
N ILE A 408 -8.34 -13.11 -10.31
CA ILE A 408 -7.74 -12.55 -9.09
C ILE A 408 -6.22 -12.65 -9.12
N TRP A 409 -5.69 -13.78 -9.59
CA TRP A 409 -4.25 -14.05 -9.60
C TRP A 409 -3.49 -13.12 -10.56
N SER A 410 -4.06 -12.78 -11.71
CA SER A 410 -3.43 -11.82 -12.64
C SER A 410 -3.35 -10.42 -12.03
N ARG A 411 -4.41 -9.98 -11.35
CA ARG A 411 -4.44 -8.69 -10.63
C ARG A 411 -3.45 -8.65 -9.47
N VAL A 412 -3.40 -9.71 -8.67
CA VAL A 412 -2.45 -9.84 -7.55
C VAL A 412 -1.02 -9.86 -8.07
N PHE A 413 -0.72 -10.65 -9.11
CA PHE A 413 0.61 -10.71 -9.72
C PHE A 413 1.05 -9.36 -10.27
N LEU A 414 0.21 -8.68 -11.05
CA LEU A 414 0.54 -7.38 -11.63
C LEU A 414 0.70 -6.31 -10.54
N ALA A 415 -0.18 -6.26 -9.53
CA ALA A 415 -0.02 -5.35 -8.39
C ALA A 415 1.29 -5.60 -7.64
N SER A 416 1.69 -6.87 -7.49
CA SER A 416 2.96 -7.24 -6.84
C SER A 416 4.17 -6.79 -7.64
N LEU A 417 4.16 -6.99 -8.95
CA LEU A 417 5.23 -6.55 -9.85
C LEU A 417 5.42 -5.03 -9.78
N LEU A 418 4.33 -4.26 -9.85
CA LEU A 418 4.38 -2.79 -9.77
C LEU A 418 4.89 -2.32 -8.41
N ALA A 419 4.43 -2.96 -7.33
CA ALA A 419 4.87 -2.64 -5.97
C ALA A 419 6.36 -2.89 -5.75
N LEU A 420 6.86 -4.04 -6.21
CA LEU A 420 8.28 -4.39 -6.11
C LEU A 420 9.15 -3.49 -7.00
N LEU A 421 8.69 -3.16 -8.21
CA LEU A 421 9.37 -2.24 -9.11
C LEU A 421 9.54 -0.86 -8.47
N LEU A 422 8.48 -0.30 -7.87
CA LEU A 422 8.56 0.99 -7.19
C LEU A 422 9.47 0.93 -5.96
N GLN A 423 9.30 -0.09 -5.10
CA GLN A 423 10.07 -0.22 -3.87
C GLN A 423 11.56 -0.40 -4.15
N TRP A 424 11.93 -1.37 -4.98
CA TRP A 424 13.33 -1.68 -5.28
C TRP A 424 13.93 -0.72 -6.29
N GLY A 425 13.12 -0.01 -7.09
CA GLY A 425 13.58 1.11 -7.90
C GLY A 425 14.11 2.27 -7.07
N THR A 426 13.31 2.72 -6.09
CA THR A 426 13.66 3.84 -5.20
C THR A 426 14.68 3.45 -4.12
N THR A 427 14.49 2.29 -3.47
CA THR A 427 15.45 1.76 -2.49
C THR A 427 16.75 1.34 -3.15
N GLY A 428 16.70 0.70 -4.32
CA GLY A 428 17.87 0.31 -5.10
C GLY A 428 18.67 1.52 -5.57
N ALA A 429 18.01 2.59 -6.01
CA ALA A 429 18.66 3.86 -6.29
C ALA A 429 19.41 4.42 -5.08
N ALA A 430 18.78 4.43 -3.90
CA ALA A 430 19.43 4.87 -2.67
C ALA A 430 20.63 3.99 -2.29
N ILE A 431 20.54 2.67 -2.49
CA ILE A 431 21.64 1.73 -2.30
C ILE A 431 22.79 2.04 -3.27
N ILE A 432 22.51 2.24 -4.56
CA ILE A 432 23.53 2.57 -5.58
C ILE A 432 24.28 3.84 -5.19
N VAL A 433 23.56 4.90 -4.80
CA VAL A 433 24.16 6.18 -4.39
C VAL A 433 25.20 5.97 -3.29
N VAL A 434 24.84 5.25 -2.23
CA VAL A 434 25.73 5.06 -1.07
C VAL A 434 26.75 3.94 -1.24
N TRP A 435 26.48 2.94 -2.09
CA TRP A 435 27.40 1.82 -2.37
C TRP A 435 28.60 2.25 -3.19
N PHE A 436 28.38 3.17 -4.15
CA PHE A 436 29.44 3.74 -4.98
C PHE A 436 30.03 5.03 -4.40
N THR A 437 29.67 5.37 -3.15
CA THR A 437 30.39 6.38 -2.38
C THR A 437 31.63 5.74 -1.76
N PRO A 438 32.85 6.26 -2.01
CA PRO A 438 34.07 5.71 -1.40
C PRO A 438 34.02 5.72 0.14
N THR A 439 34.43 4.67 0.86
CA THR A 439 34.91 3.36 0.36
C THR A 439 33.80 2.52 -0.27
N SER A 440 33.96 2.21 -1.57
CA SER A 440 32.96 1.48 -2.35
C SER A 440 32.68 0.09 -1.79
N GLY A 441 31.41 -0.25 -1.64
CA GLY A 441 30.96 -1.56 -1.15
C GLY A 441 29.81 -1.48 -0.14
N LEU A 442 29.59 -2.61 0.53
CA LEU A 442 28.57 -2.70 1.58
C LEU A 442 29.07 -2.04 2.87
N GLY A 443 28.62 -0.81 3.11
CA GLY A 443 28.79 -0.09 4.37
C GLY A 443 27.51 -0.04 5.22
N CYS A 444 27.58 0.66 6.35
CA CYS A 444 26.44 0.82 7.27
C CYS A 444 25.21 1.44 6.58
N ARG A 445 25.41 2.45 5.73
CA ARG A 445 24.32 3.16 5.02
C ARG A 445 23.59 2.25 4.03
N SER A 446 24.34 1.63 3.10
CA SER A 446 23.79 0.65 2.16
C SER A 446 23.13 -0.52 2.86
N GLY A 447 23.76 -1.06 3.91
CA GLY A 447 23.20 -2.17 4.69
C GLY A 447 21.87 -1.80 5.36
N ALA A 448 21.78 -0.57 5.87
CA ALA A 448 20.56 -0.08 6.48
C ALA A 448 19.40 0.09 5.48
N TYR A 449 19.67 0.58 4.26
CA TYR A 449 18.68 0.65 3.19
C TYR A 449 18.28 -0.73 2.65
N ILE A 450 19.23 -1.66 2.52
CA ILE A 450 18.95 -3.07 2.17
C ILE A 450 18.01 -3.69 3.22
N LEU A 451 18.31 -3.51 4.51
CA LEU A 451 17.45 -3.99 5.59
C LEU A 451 16.05 -3.40 5.49
N TYR A 452 15.93 -2.09 5.28
CA TYR A 452 14.64 -1.41 5.09
C TYR A 452 13.84 -2.01 3.92
N GLY A 453 14.48 -2.20 2.77
CA GLY A 453 13.87 -2.78 1.57
C GLY A 453 13.40 -4.23 1.76
N CYS A 454 14.24 -5.05 2.38
CA CYS A 454 13.94 -6.44 2.72
C CYS A 454 12.77 -6.53 3.71
N LEU A 455 12.80 -5.76 4.81
CA LEU A 455 11.73 -5.78 5.81
C LEU A 455 10.41 -5.28 5.21
N SER A 456 10.41 -4.25 4.37
CA SER A 456 9.21 -3.81 3.63
C SER A 456 8.60 -4.94 2.81
N THR A 457 9.45 -5.69 2.10
CA THR A 457 9.01 -6.82 1.26
C THR A 457 8.46 -7.97 2.11
N VAL A 458 9.12 -8.29 3.23
CA VAL A 458 8.66 -9.33 4.17
C VAL A 458 7.30 -8.96 4.77
N VAL A 459 7.11 -7.71 5.20
CA VAL A 459 5.81 -7.22 5.71
C VAL A 459 4.71 -7.45 4.68
N TRP A 460 4.94 -7.04 3.43
CA TRP A 460 3.98 -7.23 2.35
C TRP A 460 3.62 -8.71 2.15
N ILE A 461 4.61 -9.60 2.08
CA ILE A 461 4.39 -11.05 1.95
C ILE A 461 3.54 -11.59 3.10
N LEU A 462 3.91 -11.26 4.34
CA LEU A 462 3.21 -11.74 5.55
C LEU A 462 1.74 -11.30 5.58
N LEU A 463 1.47 -10.05 5.21
CA LEU A 463 0.13 -9.47 5.27
C LEU A 463 -0.77 -9.94 4.12
N VAL A 464 -0.25 -10.03 2.91
CA VAL A 464 -1.00 -10.60 1.77
C VAL A 464 -1.28 -12.08 2.03
N PHE A 465 -0.27 -12.86 2.45
CA PHE A 465 -0.47 -14.28 2.76
C PHE A 465 -1.47 -14.49 3.91
N SER A 466 -1.43 -13.63 4.94
CA SER A 466 -2.43 -13.61 6.01
C SER A 466 -3.85 -13.37 5.47
N SER A 467 -4.04 -12.47 4.49
CA SER A 467 -5.36 -12.25 3.87
C SER A 467 -5.90 -13.49 3.18
N PHE A 468 -5.07 -14.20 2.39
CA PHE A 468 -5.48 -15.44 1.75
C PHE A 468 -5.90 -16.51 2.77
N LEU A 469 -5.16 -16.65 3.87
CA LEU A 469 -5.49 -17.58 4.95
C LEU A 469 -6.76 -17.16 5.71
N SER A 470 -6.93 -15.85 5.96
CA SER A 470 -8.14 -15.26 6.55
C SER A 470 -9.37 -15.61 5.72
N HIS A 471 -9.30 -15.32 4.41
CA HIS A 471 -10.35 -15.62 3.45
C HIS A 471 -10.65 -17.11 3.34
N TYR A 472 -9.61 -17.95 3.32
CA TYR A 472 -9.76 -19.40 3.35
C TYR A 472 -10.43 -19.90 4.63
N SER A 473 -10.17 -19.26 5.77
CA SER A 473 -10.81 -19.69 7.01
C SER A 473 -12.27 -19.21 7.12
N SER A 474 -12.59 -18.02 6.60
CA SER A 474 -13.93 -17.43 6.69
C SER A 474 -14.93 -18.01 5.68
N THR A 475 -14.47 -18.42 4.50
CA THR A 475 -15.34 -18.96 3.43
C THR A 475 -15.52 -20.47 3.49
N ALA A 476 -14.91 -21.16 4.47
CA ALA A 476 -15.00 -22.61 4.56
C ALA A 476 -16.37 -23.05 5.10
N SER A 477 -17.11 -23.84 4.31
CA SER A 477 -18.43 -24.36 4.68
C SER A 477 -18.41 -25.27 5.91
N LYS A 478 -17.32 -26.00 6.14
CA LYS A 478 -17.16 -26.90 7.30
C LYS A 478 -16.01 -26.44 8.19
N LYS A 479 -16.27 -26.30 9.49
CA LYS A 479 -15.22 -26.08 10.50
C LYS A 479 -14.39 -27.35 10.64
N SER A 480 -13.23 -27.36 9.99
CA SER A 480 -12.24 -28.43 10.07
C SER A 480 -10.99 -27.96 10.80
N LEU A 481 -10.16 -28.90 11.27
CA LEU A 481 -8.89 -28.58 11.91
C LEU A 481 -7.99 -27.69 11.02
N PRO A 482 -7.80 -27.96 9.71
CA PRO A 482 -7.05 -27.07 8.82
C PRO A 482 -7.61 -25.65 8.73
N VAL A 483 -8.93 -25.48 8.76
CA VAL A 483 -9.60 -24.16 8.72
C VAL A 483 -9.32 -23.37 10.00
N GLY A 484 -9.39 -24.01 11.16
CA GLY A 484 -9.03 -23.40 12.43
C GLY A 484 -7.54 -23.02 12.51
N VAL A 485 -6.66 -23.89 12.02
CA VAL A 485 -5.21 -23.61 11.96
C VAL A 485 -4.93 -22.43 11.02
N ALA A 486 -5.52 -22.40 9.82
CA ALA A 486 -5.37 -21.28 8.90
C ALA A 486 -5.81 -19.94 9.53
N GLY A 487 -6.92 -19.95 10.28
CA GLY A 487 -7.40 -18.78 11.02
C GLY A 487 -6.43 -18.31 12.12
N CYS A 488 -5.82 -19.23 12.89
CA CYS A 488 -4.82 -18.79 13.89
C CYS A 488 -3.50 -18.35 13.24
N VAL A 489 -3.03 -19.04 12.19
CA VAL A 489 -1.83 -18.64 11.44
C VAL A 489 -2.02 -17.26 10.80
N SER A 490 -3.18 -16.97 10.22
CA SER A 490 -3.45 -15.65 9.64
C SER A 490 -3.34 -14.54 10.69
N ILE A 491 -3.88 -14.75 11.89
CA ILE A 491 -3.78 -13.80 13.01
C ILE A 491 -2.32 -13.58 13.42
N ILE A 492 -1.51 -14.65 13.53
CA ILE A 492 -0.10 -14.56 13.92
C ILE A 492 0.69 -13.78 12.87
N LEU A 493 0.59 -14.18 11.59
CA LEU A 493 1.31 -13.53 10.48
C LEU A 493 0.96 -12.04 10.40
N ARG A 494 -0.31 -11.69 10.57
CA ARG A 494 -0.75 -10.29 10.58
C ARG A 494 -0.10 -9.49 11.71
N ARG A 495 -0.08 -10.03 12.92
CA ARG A 495 0.51 -9.34 14.09
C ARG A 495 2.01 -9.17 13.93
N VAL A 496 2.69 -10.22 13.47
CA VAL A 496 4.14 -10.17 13.18
C VAL A 496 4.42 -9.16 12.07
N GLY A 497 3.68 -9.20 10.97
CA GLY A 497 3.82 -8.25 9.85
C GLY A 497 3.64 -6.80 10.29
N LYS A 498 2.61 -6.48 11.08
CA LYS A 498 2.41 -5.12 11.62
C LYS A 498 3.51 -4.69 12.60
N CYS A 499 4.01 -5.62 13.41
CA CYS A 499 5.12 -5.35 14.33
C CYS A 499 6.42 -5.04 13.57
N ILE A 500 6.74 -5.85 12.56
CA ILE A 500 7.90 -5.60 11.68
C ILE A 500 7.72 -4.27 10.95
N ALA A 501 6.52 -3.95 10.46
CA ALA A 501 6.25 -2.67 9.81
C ALA A 501 6.50 -1.48 10.77
N LEU A 502 6.02 -1.57 12.01
CA LEU A 502 6.29 -0.56 13.04
C LEU A 502 7.80 -0.36 13.26
N VAL A 503 8.54 -1.45 13.47
CA VAL A 503 9.99 -1.40 13.65
C VAL A 503 10.68 -0.82 12.42
N ASN A 504 10.24 -1.20 11.22
CA ASN A 504 10.82 -0.72 9.96
C ASN A 504 10.50 0.77 9.69
N ALA A 505 9.33 1.25 10.14
CA ALA A 505 8.96 2.67 10.09
C ALA A 505 9.81 3.51 11.04
N ILE A 506 10.13 2.99 12.23
CA ILE A 506 11.08 3.64 13.14
C ILE A 506 12.48 3.60 12.53
N TRP A 507 12.87 2.46 11.97
CA TRP A 507 14.18 2.25 11.33
C TRP A 507 14.46 3.28 10.25
N ILE A 508 13.53 3.52 9.31
CA ILE A 508 13.75 4.49 8.23
C ILE A 508 13.99 5.91 8.73
N VAL A 509 13.26 6.35 9.76
CA VAL A 509 13.48 7.67 10.38
C VAL A 509 14.82 7.70 11.11
N MET A 510 15.16 6.65 11.85
CA MET A 510 16.44 6.53 12.56
C MET A 510 17.63 6.54 11.60
N ILE A 511 17.55 5.88 10.45
CA ILE A 511 18.59 5.92 9.42
C ILE A 511 18.85 7.37 8.99
N CYS A 512 17.78 8.13 8.70
CA CYS A 512 17.92 9.52 8.29
C CYS A 512 18.57 10.37 9.40
N VAL A 513 18.13 10.20 10.65
CA VAL A 513 18.71 10.90 11.81
C VAL A 513 20.19 10.56 11.98
N PHE A 514 20.55 9.27 11.95
CA PHE A 514 21.94 8.80 12.07
C PHE A 514 22.84 9.29 10.94
N GLN A 515 22.30 9.36 9.72
CA GLN A 515 23.04 9.83 8.58
C GLN A 515 23.31 11.35 8.66
N PHE A 516 22.33 12.14 9.09
CA PHE A 516 22.48 13.59 9.21
C PHE A 516 23.23 14.03 10.48
N SER A 517 23.30 13.17 11.50
CA SER A 517 23.97 13.46 12.77
C SER A 517 25.45 13.06 12.82
N ASN A 518 26.02 12.61 11.69
CA ASN A 518 27.35 12.02 11.59
C ASN A 518 27.53 10.68 12.34
N PHE A 519 26.46 10.02 12.79
CA PHE A 519 26.56 8.74 13.50
C PHE A 519 27.24 7.65 12.65
N PHE A 520 27.00 7.65 11.34
CA PHE A 520 27.68 6.75 10.40
C PHE A 520 29.09 7.19 10.02
N ASN A 521 29.55 8.37 10.42
CA ASN A 521 30.91 8.85 10.14
C ASN A 521 31.84 8.33 11.21
N ARG A 522 32.16 7.04 11.13
CA ARG A 522 33.09 6.33 12.01
C ARG A 522 33.93 5.36 11.17
N CYS A 523 35.12 4.99 11.64
CA CYS A 523 36.00 4.06 10.91
C CYS A 523 35.25 2.80 10.45
N TYR A 524 34.42 2.19 11.31
CA TYR A 524 33.70 0.96 10.95
C TYR A 524 32.78 1.13 9.73
N CYS A 525 32.06 2.25 9.67
CA CYS A 525 31.08 2.47 8.61
C CYS A 525 31.72 3.04 7.34
N ASN A 526 32.67 3.97 7.47
CA ASN A 526 33.36 4.56 6.32
C ASN A 526 34.34 3.57 5.67
N SER A 527 34.88 2.60 6.42
CA SER A 527 35.71 1.54 5.86
C SER A 527 34.93 0.40 5.17
N SER A 528 33.60 0.48 5.12
CA SER A 528 32.73 -0.56 4.55
C SER A 528 33.05 -1.97 5.10
N VAL A 529 33.25 -2.08 6.42
CA VAL A 529 33.65 -3.32 7.11
C VAL A 529 32.66 -4.46 6.86
N LEU A 530 31.37 -4.17 6.73
CA LEU A 530 30.34 -5.17 6.44
C LEU A 530 30.60 -5.92 5.11
N GLY A 531 31.14 -5.25 4.09
CA GLY A 531 31.48 -5.85 2.81
C GLY A 531 32.91 -6.40 2.73
N TRP A 532 33.88 -5.67 3.29
CA TRP A 532 35.30 -5.98 3.14
C TRP A 532 35.89 -6.87 4.24
N GLY A 533 35.25 -6.95 5.41
CA GLY A 533 35.73 -7.73 6.55
C GLY A 533 37.14 -7.31 6.98
N SER A 534 38.06 -8.28 7.06
CA SER A 534 39.45 -8.03 7.44
C SER A 534 40.26 -7.18 6.46
N ARG A 535 39.76 -6.97 5.23
CA ARG A 535 40.42 -6.15 4.20
C ARG A 535 39.85 -4.74 4.12
N ALA A 536 39.09 -4.32 5.13
CA ALA A 536 38.45 -3.01 5.16
C ALA A 536 39.47 -1.86 5.22
N PHE A 537 39.16 -0.78 4.51
CA PHE A 537 39.99 0.42 4.41
C PHE A 537 39.10 1.66 4.30
N ASN A 538 39.51 2.76 4.89
CA ASN A 538 38.82 4.05 4.86
C ASN A 538 39.44 4.96 3.79
N VAL A 539 38.69 5.29 2.76
CA VAL A 539 39.06 6.37 1.83
C VAL A 539 38.83 7.70 2.52
N ILE A 540 39.88 8.51 2.66
CA ILE A 540 39.79 9.82 3.33
C ILE A 540 40.06 10.95 2.34
N ASP A 541 41.02 10.77 1.43
CA ASP A 541 41.34 11.74 0.38
C ASP A 541 40.82 11.23 -0.97
N LEU A 542 39.93 11.98 -1.61
CA LEU A 542 39.32 11.58 -2.88
C LEU A 542 40.17 12.00 -4.06
N VAL A 543 40.27 11.12 -5.06
CA VAL A 543 40.89 11.45 -6.35
C VAL A 543 39.82 11.73 -7.42
N ASP A 544 40.20 12.41 -8.51
CA ASP A 544 39.26 12.81 -9.58
C ASP A 544 38.46 11.65 -10.20
N THR A 545 39.03 10.44 -10.21
CA THR A 545 38.31 9.24 -10.66
C THR A 545 37.15 8.90 -9.74
N ASP A 546 37.33 9.03 -8.42
CA ASP A 546 36.30 8.73 -7.43
C ASP A 546 35.14 9.71 -7.54
N THR A 547 35.45 11.01 -7.63
CA THR A 547 34.44 12.05 -7.79
C THR A 547 33.63 11.86 -9.07
N ARG A 548 34.27 11.45 -10.17
CA ARG A 548 33.57 11.13 -11.43
C ARG A 548 32.66 9.91 -11.30
N HIS A 549 33.15 8.81 -10.71
CA HIS A 549 32.36 7.59 -10.52
C HIS A 549 31.18 7.80 -9.57
N MET A 550 31.41 8.49 -8.45
CA MET A 550 30.38 8.86 -7.49
C MET A 550 29.31 9.74 -8.14
N ARG A 551 29.71 10.80 -8.86
CA ARG A 551 28.76 11.66 -9.60
C ARG A 551 27.92 10.85 -10.61
N ALA A 552 28.54 9.94 -11.36
CA ALA A 552 27.82 9.09 -12.31
C ALA A 552 26.81 8.16 -11.60
N ALA A 553 27.20 7.53 -10.50
CA ALA A 553 26.31 6.69 -9.71
C ALA A 553 25.16 7.49 -9.09
N TRP A 554 25.41 8.72 -8.65
CA TRP A 554 24.38 9.61 -8.11
C TRP A 554 23.37 10.02 -9.17
N ILE A 555 23.84 10.43 -10.36
CA ILE A 555 22.95 10.71 -11.50
C ILE A 555 22.13 9.48 -11.86
N GLY A 556 22.76 8.30 -11.94
CA GLY A 556 22.09 7.04 -12.22
C GLY A 556 21.05 6.68 -11.16
N GLY A 557 21.35 6.90 -9.88
CA GLY A 557 20.43 6.69 -8.77
C GLY A 557 19.19 7.58 -8.86
N VAL A 558 19.39 8.89 -9.04
CA VAL A 558 18.28 9.84 -9.20
C VAL A 558 17.42 9.49 -10.41
N ALA A 559 18.04 9.16 -11.55
CA ALA A 559 17.32 8.76 -12.76
C ALA A 559 16.52 7.46 -12.56
N LEU A 560 17.08 6.46 -11.87
CA LEU A 560 16.40 5.21 -11.55
C LEU A 560 15.20 5.45 -10.62
N ALA A 561 15.38 6.20 -9.53
CA ALA A 561 14.31 6.52 -8.58
C ALA A 561 13.18 7.30 -9.28
N ALA A 562 13.52 8.39 -9.99
CA ALA A 562 12.54 9.22 -10.68
C ALA A 562 11.84 8.47 -11.81
N GLY A 563 12.58 7.68 -12.59
CA GLY A 563 12.04 6.88 -13.67
C GLY A 563 11.06 5.82 -13.17
N THR A 564 11.42 5.08 -12.11
CA THR A 564 10.53 4.06 -11.52
C THR A 564 9.29 4.67 -10.89
N ALA A 565 9.42 5.81 -10.21
CA ALA A 565 8.28 6.58 -9.70
C ALA A 565 7.35 7.05 -10.84
N ALA A 566 7.91 7.61 -11.92
CA ALA A 566 7.15 8.08 -13.08
C ALA A 566 6.44 6.93 -13.81
N ILE A 567 7.12 5.80 -14.04
CA ILE A 567 6.55 4.60 -14.66
C ILE A 567 5.38 4.08 -13.81
N PHE A 568 5.55 3.98 -12.48
CA PHE A 568 4.48 3.55 -11.60
C PHE A 568 3.27 4.50 -11.69
N THR A 569 3.48 5.81 -11.58
CA THR A 569 2.41 6.80 -11.71
C THR A 569 1.69 6.73 -13.06
N ALA A 570 2.42 6.57 -14.17
CA ALA A 570 1.85 6.43 -15.50
C ALA A 570 0.96 5.17 -15.62
N LEU A 571 1.42 4.04 -15.08
CA LEU A 571 0.66 2.79 -15.10
C LEU A 571 -0.59 2.85 -14.22
N ILE A 572 -0.51 3.47 -13.04
CA ILE A 572 -1.68 3.71 -12.19
C ILE A 572 -2.71 4.58 -12.91
N ASN A 573 -2.28 5.69 -13.53
CA ASN A 573 -3.17 6.55 -14.32
C ASN A 573 -3.89 5.78 -15.43
N LEU A 574 -3.19 4.87 -16.12
CA LEU A 574 -3.76 4.03 -17.16
C LEU A 574 -4.82 3.06 -16.64
N PHE A 575 -4.74 2.66 -15.36
CA PHE A 575 -5.71 1.74 -14.75
C PHE A 575 -6.93 2.42 -14.11
N ILE A 576 -6.81 3.68 -13.66
CA ILE A 576 -7.91 4.39 -12.95
C ILE A 576 -9.08 4.73 -13.87
N ASN A 577 -8.82 4.98 -15.17
CA ASN A 577 -9.84 5.36 -16.14
C ASN A 577 -9.88 4.40 -17.34
N PRO A 578 -10.56 3.25 -17.27
CA PRO A 578 -10.94 2.58 -18.49
C PRO A 578 -11.88 3.52 -19.26
N GLN A 579 -11.55 3.86 -20.51
CA GLN A 579 -12.44 4.65 -21.37
C GLN A 579 -13.80 3.95 -21.41
N PHE A 580 -14.79 4.53 -20.75
CA PHE A 580 -16.18 4.27 -21.06
C PHE A 580 -16.42 4.99 -22.38
N THR A 581 -16.73 4.25 -23.44
CA THR A 581 -17.27 4.84 -24.65
C THR A 581 -18.44 5.74 -24.23
N PRO A 582 -18.44 7.04 -24.58
CA PRO A 582 -19.62 7.86 -24.41
C PRO A 582 -20.78 7.19 -25.13
N ASP A 583 -21.95 7.20 -24.50
CA ASP A 583 -23.18 6.69 -25.10
C ASP A 583 -23.37 7.35 -26.49
N GLU A 584 -23.38 6.53 -27.56
CA GLU A 584 -24.02 6.88 -28.84
C GLU A 584 -25.53 6.61 -28.75
#